data_AF-A0A4V2JGB2-F1
#
_entry.id   AF-A0A4V2JGB2-F1
#
_cell.length_a   1.000
_cell.length_b   1.000
_cell.length_c   1.000
_cell.angle_alpha   90.00
_cell.angle_beta   90.00
_cell.angle_gamma   90.00
#
_symmetry.space_group_name_H-M   'P 1'
#
loop_
_entity.id
_entity.type
_entity.pdbx_description
1 polymer ?
#
loop_
_entity_poly.entity_id
_entity_poly.type
_entity_poly.pdbx_seq_one_letter_code
_entity_poly.pdbx_strand_id
1 'polypeptide(L)'
;MVEVKLEIPKYNDEAGLQSSWLDGFILKTDIIENQIQIHANKAGLISLAKQLLSLAQDETPIGSHYHLDDYNSLETGSNELIISKI
;
A
#
# COMPACT_ATOMS: atom_id res chain seq x y z
N MET A 1 -1.72 -19.67 -15.62
CA MET A 1 -1.52 -18.22 -15.42
C MET A 1 -2.80 -17.63 -14.88
N VAL A 2 -2.72 -16.60 -14.05
CA VAL A 2 -3.88 -15.87 -13.52
C VAL A 2 -3.77 -14.44 -14.00
N GLU A 3 -4.84 -13.91 -14.58
CA GLU A 3 -4.96 -12.50 -14.95
C GLU A 3 -5.86 -11.80 -13.93
N VAL A 4 -5.46 -10.61 -13.49
CA VAL A 4 -6.22 -9.80 -12.54
C VAL A 4 -6.43 -8.42 -13.14
N LYS A 5 -7.69 -8.01 -13.29
CA LYS A 5 -8.05 -6.65 -13.69
C LYS A 5 -8.27 -5.81 -12.43
N LEU A 6 -7.52 -4.73 -12.29
CA LEU A 6 -7.59 -3.81 -11.15
C LEU A 6 -7.86 -2.40 -11.65
N GLU A 7 -8.73 -1.69 -10.94
CA GLU A 7 -8.88 -0.24 -11.11
C GLU A 7 -7.95 0.47 -10.13
N ILE A 8 -6.97 1.17 -10.66
CA ILE A 8 -5.97 1.91 -9.89
C ILE A 8 -6.29 3.41 -10.02
N PRO A 9 -6.49 4.14 -8.90
CA PRO A 9 -6.67 5.59 -8.95
C PRO A 9 -5.46 6.26 -9.61
N LYS A 10 -5.71 7.23 -10.48
CA LYS A 10 -4.62 8.03 -11.05
C LYS A 10 -4.06 9.00 -10.02
N TYR A 11 -2.78 9.31 -10.14
CA TYR A 11 -2.22 10.47 -9.46
C TYR A 11 -3.02 11.72 -9.82
N ASN A 12 -3.30 12.57 -8.83
CA ASN A 12 -4.02 13.82 -9.01
C ASN A 12 -3.18 14.97 -8.44
N ASP A 13 -2.94 16.02 -9.22
CA ASP A 13 -2.07 17.12 -8.79
C ASP A 13 -2.61 17.91 -7.59
N GLU A 14 -3.93 17.94 -7.39
CA GLU A 14 -4.58 18.67 -6.29
C GLU A 14 -4.69 17.80 -5.02
N ALA A 15 -4.96 16.51 -5.17
CA ALA A 15 -5.21 15.57 -4.06
C ALA A 15 -4.03 14.65 -3.74
N GLY A 16 -3.02 14.59 -4.60
CA GLY A 16 -1.87 13.70 -4.49
C GLY A 16 -2.20 12.23 -4.77
N LEU A 17 -1.47 11.33 -4.08
CA LEU A 17 -1.72 9.90 -4.10
C LEU A 17 -3.06 9.58 -3.45
N GLN A 18 -3.86 8.76 -4.13
CA GLN A 18 -5.13 8.28 -3.59
C GLN A 18 -5.00 6.82 -3.16
N SER A 19 -5.46 6.52 -1.96
CA SER A 19 -5.50 5.14 -1.46
C SER A 19 -6.78 4.44 -1.90
N SER A 20 -6.66 3.23 -2.43
CA SER A 20 -7.82 2.38 -2.73
C SER A 20 -7.69 1.01 -2.07
N TRP A 21 -8.47 0.80 -1.02
CA TRP A 21 -8.50 -0.44 -0.23
C TRP A 21 -9.73 -1.28 -0.58
N LEU A 22 -9.58 -2.60 -0.57
CA LEU A 22 -10.70 -3.53 -0.69
C LEU A 22 -11.35 -3.77 0.66
N ASP A 23 -12.67 -3.93 0.67
CA ASP A 23 -13.42 -4.24 1.89
C ASP A 23 -12.87 -5.47 2.60
N GLY A 24 -12.75 -5.38 3.93
CA GLY A 24 -12.24 -6.46 4.78
C GLY A 24 -10.76 -6.77 4.59
N PHE A 25 -9.98 -5.86 4.02
CA PHE A 25 -8.52 -5.98 4.01
C PHE A 25 -7.96 -6.07 5.43
N ILE A 26 -6.96 -6.92 5.61
CA ILE A 26 -6.19 -7.06 6.84
C ILE A 26 -4.73 -6.94 6.43
N LEU A 27 -3.98 -6.04 7.08
CA LEU A 27 -2.57 -5.81 6.82
C LEU A 27 -1.85 -5.54 8.15
N LYS A 28 -0.89 -6.41 8.49
CA LYS A 28 -0.06 -6.29 9.70
C LYS A 28 1.40 -6.30 9.30
N THR A 29 2.21 -5.55 10.02
CA THR A 29 3.66 -5.53 9.84
C THR A 29 4.38 -5.82 11.15
N ASP A 30 5.48 -6.56 11.06
CA ASP A 30 6.36 -6.85 12.20
C ASP A 30 7.82 -6.70 11.76
N ILE A 31 8.70 -6.33 12.69
CA ILE A 31 10.15 -6.38 12.48
C ILE A 31 10.74 -7.53 13.29
N ILE A 32 11.21 -8.57 12.60
CA ILE A 32 11.82 -9.77 13.21
C ILE A 32 13.19 -9.95 12.60
N GLU A 33 14.23 -10.01 13.44
CA GLU A 33 15.63 -10.21 12.99
C GLU A 33 16.06 -9.21 11.88
N ASN A 34 15.70 -7.94 12.05
CA ASN A 34 15.94 -6.85 11.09
C ASN A 34 15.25 -7.02 9.71
N GLN A 35 14.25 -7.89 9.63
CA GLN A 35 13.43 -8.08 8.42
C GLN A 35 12.03 -7.53 8.68
N ILE A 36 11.52 -6.75 7.73
CA ILE A 36 10.10 -6.39 7.73
C ILE A 36 9.29 -7.58 7.21
N GLN A 37 8.36 -8.04 8.04
CA GLN A 37 7.37 -9.03 7.65
C GLN A 37 6.04 -8.33 7.41
N ILE A 38 5.41 -8.66 6.28
CA ILE A 38 4.09 -8.15 5.92
C ILE A 38 3.14 -9.35 5.93
N HIS A 39 2.18 -9.33 6.84
CA HIS A 39 1.13 -10.34 6.98
C HIS A 39 -0.18 -9.77 6.48
N ALA A 40 -0.81 -10.42 5.51
CA ALA A 40 -2.05 -9.92 4.95
C ALA A 40 -2.96 -11.05 4.47
N ASN A 41 -4.27 -10.79 4.53
CA ASN A 41 -5.24 -11.63 3.83
C ASN A 41 -5.24 -11.31 2.31
N LYS A 42 -6.03 -12.03 1.52
CA LYS A 42 -6.13 -11.79 0.07
C LYS A 42 -6.47 -10.33 -0.26
N ALA A 43 -7.43 -9.74 0.45
CA ALA A 43 -7.85 -8.36 0.23
C ALA A 43 -6.74 -7.36 0.58
N GLY A 44 -5.98 -7.60 1.65
CA GLY A 44 -4.80 -6.82 2.05
C GLY A 44 -3.67 -6.90 1.04
N LEU A 45 -3.33 -8.09 0.54
CA LEU A 45 -2.32 -8.27 -0.49
C LEU A 45 -2.68 -7.54 -1.78
N ILE A 46 -3.93 -7.64 -2.23
CA ILE A 46 -4.39 -6.93 -3.43
C ILE A 46 -4.39 -5.41 -3.17
N SER A 47 -4.86 -4.95 -2.01
CA SER A 47 -4.90 -3.52 -1.70
C SER A 47 -3.52 -2.90 -1.59
N LEU A 48 -2.56 -3.60 -0.98
CA LEU A 48 -1.16 -3.18 -0.96
C LEU A 48 -0.60 -3.12 -2.38
N ALA A 49 -0.86 -4.14 -3.22
CA ALA A 49 -0.47 -4.10 -4.62
C ALA A 49 -1.08 -2.91 -5.38
N LYS A 50 -2.32 -2.49 -5.07
CA LYS A 50 -2.90 -1.28 -5.65
C LYS A 50 -2.11 -0.03 -5.26
N GLN A 51 -1.67 0.12 -4.01
CA GLN A 51 -0.83 1.25 -3.60
C GLN A 51 0.53 1.24 -4.32
N LEU A 52 1.16 0.06 -4.45
CA LEU A 52 2.40 -0.09 -5.21
C LEU A 52 2.22 0.31 -6.69
N LEU A 53 1.10 -0.10 -7.30
CA LEU A 53 0.76 0.26 -8.68
C LEU A 53 0.45 1.76 -8.82
N SER A 54 -0.16 2.41 -7.82
CA SER A 54 -0.35 3.86 -7.78
C SER A 54 1.00 4.59 -7.76
N LEU A 55 1.96 4.13 -6.94
CA LEU A 55 3.31 4.69 -6.92
C LEU A 55 4.04 4.50 -8.25
N ALA A 56 3.84 3.36 -8.91
CA ALA A 56 4.53 3.00 -10.14
C ALA A 56 4.06 3.76 -11.39
N GLN A 57 2.97 4.52 -11.33
CA GLN A 57 2.49 5.32 -12.46
C GLN A 57 3.52 6.36 -12.89
N ASP A 58 3.60 6.64 -14.19
CA ASP A 58 4.54 7.62 -14.74
C ASP A 58 4.27 9.03 -14.20
N GLU A 59 2.99 9.35 -13.99
CA GLU A 59 2.51 10.64 -13.51
C GLU A 59 2.79 10.88 -12.02
N THR A 60 3.03 9.83 -11.24
CA THR A 60 3.34 9.97 -9.81
C THR A 60 4.74 10.58 -9.63
N PRO A 61 4.90 11.70 -8.92
CA PRO A 61 6.22 12.32 -8.69
C PRO A 61 7.20 11.41 -7.93
N ILE A 62 8.49 11.56 -8.21
CA ILE A 62 9.55 10.94 -7.40
C ILE A 62 9.50 11.50 -5.98
N GLY A 63 9.68 10.63 -4.97
CA GLY A 63 9.59 10.97 -3.56
C GLY A 63 8.17 10.90 -2.98
N SER A 64 7.14 10.71 -3.81
CA SER A 64 5.81 10.36 -3.31
C SER A 64 5.86 9.03 -2.56
N HIS A 65 5.12 8.93 -1.46
CA HIS A 65 5.13 7.76 -0.59
C HIS A 65 3.78 7.53 0.06
N TYR A 66 3.52 6.28 0.42
CA TYR A 66 2.49 5.92 1.39
C TYR A 66 3.14 5.70 2.75
N HIS A 67 2.61 6.36 3.76
CA HIS A 67 2.92 6.11 5.17
C HIS A 67 1.74 5.37 5.79
N LEU A 68 1.98 4.14 6.24
CA LEU A 68 1.00 3.25 6.83
C LEU A 68 1.38 3.00 8.29
N ASP A 69 0.38 3.09 9.17
CA ASP A 69 0.51 2.90 10.62
C ASP A 69 -0.75 2.23 11.19
N ASP A 70 -0.79 1.99 12.50
CA ASP A 70 -1.94 1.32 13.12
C ASP A 70 -3.17 2.21 13.35
N TYR A 71 -3.07 3.51 13.06
CA TYR A 71 -4.19 4.45 12.93
C TYR A 71 -4.69 4.55 11.48
N ASN A 72 -3.91 4.06 10.52
CA ASN A 72 -4.18 4.12 9.10
C ASN A 72 -3.70 2.85 8.38
N SER A 73 -4.66 2.00 8.04
CA SER A 73 -4.50 0.82 7.17
C SER A 73 -3.78 -0.39 7.77
N LEU A 74 -3.00 -0.26 8.86
CA LEU A 74 -2.40 -1.42 9.53
C LEU A 74 -3.19 -1.86 10.75
N GLU A 75 -3.15 -3.15 11.06
CA GLU A 75 -3.73 -3.70 12.28
C GLU A 75 -3.01 -3.18 13.53
N THR A 76 -3.73 -3.05 14.65
CA THR A 76 -3.18 -2.56 15.92
C THR A 76 -1.90 -3.29 16.34
N GLY A 77 -0.87 -2.53 16.72
CA GLY A 77 0.42 -3.05 17.14
C GLY A 77 1.39 -3.37 15.99
N SER A 78 1.04 -3.00 14.76
CA SER A 78 1.93 -3.07 13.60
C SER A 78 3.10 -2.09 13.70
N ASN A 79 4.24 -2.44 13.11
CA ASN A 79 5.34 -1.49 12.89
C ASN A 79 5.03 -0.56 11.71
N GLU A 80 5.27 0.75 11.83
CA GLU A 80 5.05 1.67 10.72
C GLU A 80 5.81 1.24 9.45
N LEU A 81 5.15 1.41 8.29
CA LEU A 81 5.68 1.06 6.98
C LEU A 81 5.58 2.27 6.05
N ILE A 82 6.72 2.65 5.47
CA ILE A 82 6.79 3.66 4.40
C ILE A 82 7.23 2.97 3.11
N ILE A 83 6.50 3.23 2.02
CA ILE A 83 6.88 2.79 0.67
C ILE A 83 6.88 4.01 -0.24
N SER A 84 7.98 4.24 -0.96
CA SER A 84 8.18 5.44 -1.78
C SER A 84 8.57 5.11 -3.22
N LYS A 85 8.20 6.01 -4.15
CA LYS A 85 8.73 6.04 -5.52
C LYS A 85 10.12 6.69 -5.51
N ILE A 86 11.08 6.05 -6.17
CA ILE A 86 12.44 6.56 -6.39
C ILE A 86 12.68 6.89 -7.86
#